data_AF-A0A0A9F780-F1
#
_entry.id   AF-A0A0A9F780-F1
#
_cell.length_a   1.000
_cell.length_b   1.000
_cell.length_c   1.000
_cell.angle_alpha   90.00
_cell.angle_beta   90.00
_cell.angle_gamma   90.00
#
_symmetry.space_group_name_H-M   'P 1'
#
loop_
_entity.id
_entity.type
_entity.pdbx_description
1 polymer ?
#
loop_
_entity_poly.entity_id
_entity_poly.type
_entity_poly.pdbx_seq_one_letter_code
_entity_poly.pdbx_strand_id
1 'polypeptide(L)' 'MPNSIDEYVHQIGRASRMGEEGMAIVFVNEEDRRLFKELVQVLKAAGAPTPRELANSKYTTGVPLGSERKRKLSSRSRP' A
#
# COMPACT_ATOMS: atom_id res chain seq x y z
N MET A 1 4.78 10.34 0.75
CA MET A 1 4.02 9.35 -0.05
C MET A 1 2.52 9.59 0.15
N PRO A 2 1.60 9.17 -0.76
CA PRO A 2 0.16 9.17 -0.46
C PRO A 2 -0.18 8.36 0.79
N ASN A 3 -1.36 8.57 1.38
CA ASN A 3 -1.74 7.95 2.66
C ASN A 3 -2.25 6.50 2.50
N SER A 4 -2.55 6.08 1.27
CA SER A 4 -3.05 4.74 0.93
C SER A 4 -2.42 4.23 -0.36
N ILE A 5 -2.41 2.89 -0.53
CA ILE A 5 -1.92 2.27 -1.76
C ILE A 5 -2.82 2.60 -2.96
N ASP A 6 -4.13 2.74 -2.74
CA ASP A 6 -5.09 3.07 -3.79
C ASP A 6 -4.78 4.45 -4.39
N GLU A 7 -4.51 5.45 -3.55
CA GLU A 7 -4.08 6.77 -4.00
C GLU A 7 -2.77 6.72 -4.80
N TYR A 8 -1.80 5.90 -4.37
CA TYR A 8 -0.57 5.69 -5.13
C TYR A 8 -0.84 5.13 -6.53
N VAL A 9 -1.68 4.09 -6.64
CA VAL A 9 -2.06 3.49 -7.93
C VAL A 9 -2.72 4.53 -8.84
N HIS A 10 -3.60 5.38 -8.31
CA HIS A 10 -4.22 6.47 -9.08
C HIS A 10 -3.18 7.49 -9.56
N GLN A 11 -2.17 7.82 -8.76
CA GLN A 11 -1.11 8.76 -9.13
C GLN A 11 -0.24 8.20 -10.26
N ILE A 12 0.26 6.97 -10.13
CA ILE A 12 1.13 6.37 -11.15
C ILE A 12 0.35 6.07 -12.44
N GLY A 13 -0.96 5.83 -12.34
CA GLY A 13 -1.84 5.68 -13.50
C GLY A 13 -1.89 6.94 -14.39
N ARG A 14 -1.50 8.12 -13.89
CA ARG A 14 -1.38 9.35 -14.69
C ARG A 14 -0.09 9.44 -15.51
N ALA A 15 0.92 8.64 -15.18
CA ALA A 15 2.20 8.68 -15.87
C ALA A 15 2.14 8.07 -17.29
N SER A 16 1.20 7.15 -17.54
CA SER A 16 1.00 6.56 -18.87
C SER A 16 0.08 7.41 -19.76
N ARG A 17 0.34 7.43 -21.07
CA ARG A 17 -0.45 8.14 -22.09
C ARG A 17 -0.60 7.26 -23.32
N MET A 18 -1.81 7.17 -23.87
CA MET A 18 -2.20 6.46 -25.11
C MET A 18 -1.11 5.61 -25.80
N GLY A 19 -0.84 4.42 -25.25
CA GLY A 19 0.05 3.42 -25.86
C GLY A 19 1.52 3.49 -25.44
N GLU A 20 1.93 4.53 -24.72
CA GLU A 20 3.29 4.68 -24.19
C GLU A 20 3.37 4.23 -22.73
N GLU A 21 4.42 3.47 -22.41
CA GLU A 21 4.75 3.10 -21.04
C GLU A 21 5.17 4.35 -20.26
N GLY A 22 4.47 4.60 -19.14
CA GLY A 22 4.80 5.70 -18.24
C GLY A 22 5.83 5.28 -17.19
N MET A 23 6.72 6.21 -16.81
CA MET A 23 7.65 5.98 -15.69
C MET A 23 7.19 6.74 -14.44
N ALA A 24 7.20 6.06 -13.30
CA ALA A 24 6.96 6.66 -12.00
C ALA A 24 8.11 6.33 -11.04
N ILE A 25 8.55 7.33 -10.28
CA ILE A 25 9.58 7.18 -9.24
C ILE A 25 8.95 7.62 -7.93
N VAL A 26 9.09 6.80 -6.89
CA VAL A 26 8.58 7.08 -5.55
C VAL A 26 9.72 7.06 -4.54
N PHE A 27 9.74 8.08 -3.69
CA PHE A 27 10.61 8.11 -2.50
C PHE A 27 9.82 7.62 -1.30
N VAL A 28 10.41 6.67 -0.57
CA VAL A 28 9.80 6.05 0.61
C VAL A 28 10.78 6.08 1.77
N ASN A 29 10.27 6.28 2.98
CA ASN A 29 11.06 6.26 4.21
C ASN A 29 10.36 5.42 5.30
N GLU A 30 10.89 5.43 6.53
CA GLU A 30 10.30 4.66 7.64
C GLU A 30 8.94 5.18 8.12
N GLU A 31 8.56 6.41 7.78
CA GLU A 31 7.25 6.98 8.12
C GLU A 31 6.16 6.32 7.27
N ASP A 32 6.48 5.94 6.04
CA ASP A 32 5.61 5.25 5.07
C ASP A 32 5.51 3.73 5.33
N ARG A 33 6.12 3.21 6.40
CA ARG A 33 6.24 1.76 6.69
C ARG A 33 4.92 0.99 6.63
N ARG A 34 3.79 1.66 6.90
CA ARG A 34 2.45 1.06 6.86
C ARG A 34 2.06 0.60 5.46
N LEU A 35 2.61 1.23 4.43
CA LEU A 35 2.31 0.95 3.02
C LEU A 35 3.28 -0.05 2.40
N PHE A 36 4.38 -0.39 3.06
CA PHE A 36 5.47 -1.20 2.47
C PHE A 36 4.97 -2.56 1.98
N LYS A 37 4.15 -3.23 2.77
CA LYS A 37 3.60 -4.54 2.42
C LYS A 37 2.76 -4.49 1.14
N GLU A 38 1.81 -3.56 1.09
CA GLU A 38 0.92 -3.38 -0.07
C GLU A 38 1.69 -2.88 -1.29
N LEU A 39 2.62 -1.93 -1.10
CA LEU A 39 3.49 -1.43 -2.15
C LEU A 39 4.31 -2.56 -2.79
N VAL A 40 4.95 -3.41 -1.99
CA VAL A 40 5.71 -4.57 -2.50
C VAL A 40 4.81 -5.54 -3.28
N GLN A 41 3.57 -5.76 -2.81
CA GLN A 41 2.62 -6.62 -3.53
C GLN A 41 2.24 -6.02 -4.88
N VAL A 42 1.94 -4.72 -4.94
CA VAL A 42 1.60 -4.02 -6.18
C VAL A 42 2.76 -4.02 -7.16
N LEU A 43 3.98 -3.71 -6.70
CA LEU A 43 5.17 -3.72 -7.56
C LEU A 43 5.45 -5.12 -8.13
N LYS A 44 5.31 -6.19 -7.32
CA LYS A 44 5.46 -7.57 -7.78
C LYS A 44 4.38 -7.96 -8.79
N ALA A 45 3.12 -7.61 -8.54
CA ALA A 45 2.00 -7.90 -9.44
C ALA A 45 2.15 -7.17 -10.79
N ALA A 46 2.70 -5.95 -10.77
CA ALA A 46 3.00 -5.18 -11.97
C ALA A 46 4.30 -5.59 -12.68
N GLY A 47 5.08 -6.53 -12.12
CA GLY A 47 6.40 -6.89 -12.67
C GLY A 47 7.47 -5.80 -12.53
N ALA A 48 7.22 -4.78 -11.70
CA ALA A 48 8.13 -3.67 -11.49
C ALA A 48 9.33 -4.08 -10.60
N PRO A 49 10.54 -3.52 -10.86
CA PRO A 49 11.71 -3.81 -10.06
C PRO A 49 11.49 -3.37 -8.61
N THR A 50 11.60 -4.30 -7.67
CA THR A 50 11.46 -4.03 -6.24
C THR A 50 12.84 -4.06 -5.57
N PRO A 51 13.31 -2.96 -4.95
CA PRO A 51 14.57 -2.95 -4.22
C PRO A 51 14.60 -4.00 -3.10
N ARG A 52 15.73 -4.70 -2.93
CA ARG A 52 15.89 -5.75 -1.90
C ARG A 52 15.66 -5.22 -0.49
N GLU A 53 16.12 -3.99 -0.21
CA GLU A 53 15.92 -3.32 1.08
C GLU A 53 14.44 -3.17 1.44
N LEU A 54 13.58 -2.89 0.44
CA LEU A 54 12.15 -2.77 0.63
C LEU A 54 11.48 -4.15 0.76
N ALA A 55 11.87 -5.10 -0.11
CA ALA A 55 11.31 -6.45 -0.15
C ALA A 55 11.60 -7.25 1.13
N ASN A 56 12.81 -7.09 1.70
CA ASN A 56 13.26 -7.78 2.92
C ASN A 56 13.09 -6.94 4.18
N SER A 57 12.47 -5.76 4.08
CA SER A 57 12.24 -4.88 5.22
C SER A 57 11.43 -5.60 6.30
N LYS A 58 11.78 -5.37 7.57
CA LYS A 58 11.01 -5.86 8.74
C LYS A 58 9.53 -5.48 8.70
N TYR A 59 9.19 -4.39 8.01
CA TYR A 59 7.82 -3.90 7.85
C TYR A 59 7.02 -4.65 6.76
N THR A 60 7.70 -5.45 5.92
CA THR A 60 7.10 -6.27 4.86
C THR A 60 6.86 -7.71 5.33
N THR A 61 7.72 -8.24 6.20
CA THR A 61 7.77 -9.67 6.59
C THR A 61 6.98 -10.03 7.86
N GLY A 62 6.45 -9.04 8.59
CA GLY A 62 5.86 -9.25 9.92
C GLY A 62 4.41 -8.80 10.05
N VAL A 63 3.53 -9.77 10.35
CA VAL A 63 2.17 -9.64 10.91
C VAL A 63 1.07 -9.21 9.91
N PRO A 64 -0.09 -9.89 9.87
CA PRO A 64 -1.28 -9.37 9.18
C PRO A 64 -1.68 -8.05 9.84
N LEU A 65 -1.74 -6.98 9.05
CA LEU A 65 -2.26 -5.70 9.50
C LEU A 65 -3.71 -5.94 9.97
N GLY A 66 -3.90 -5.88 11.29
CA GLY A 66 -5.16 -6.17 11.93
C GLY A 66 -6.29 -5.35 11.32
N SER A 67 -7.35 -6.06 10.97
CA SER A 67 -8.68 -5.58 10.64
C SER A 67 -9.28 -4.77 11.80
N GLU A 68 -8.87 -3.52 11.94
CA GLU A 68 -9.56 -2.52 12.75
C GLU A 68 -10.69 -1.91 11.92
N ARG A 69 -11.92 -2.43 12.09
CA ARG A 69 -13.19 -1.69 12.24
C ARG A 69 -14.40 -2.46 11.71
N LYS A 70 -15.11 -3.12 12.63
CA LYS A 70 -16.58 -2.98 12.83
C LYS A 70 -17.06 -3.85 14.00
N ARG A 71 -16.93 -3.35 15.24
CA ARG A 71 -17.87 -3.72 16.31
C ARG A 71 -18.99 -2.69 16.30
N LYS A 72 -20.02 -2.95 15.50
CA LYS A 72 -21.29 -2.20 15.56
C LYS A 72 -22.14 -2.78 16.70
N LEU A 73 -22.43 -1.90 17.66
CA LEU A 73 -23.66 -1.79 18.45
C LEU A 73 -24.11 -2.99 19.29
N SER A 74 -23.73 -2.99 20.58
CA SER A 74 -24.55 -3.59 21.63
C SER A 74 -24.59 -2.68 22.86
N SER A 75 -25.63 -1.87 22.92
CA SER A 75 -26.27 -1.32 24.13
C SER A 75 -27.53 -0.63 23.60
N ARG A 76 -28.74 -0.75 24.15
CA ARG A 76 -29.21 -1.22 25.45
C ARG A 76 -30.74 -1.33 25.26
N SER A 77 -31.35 -2.51 25.34
CA SER A 77 -32.81 -2.60 25.49
C SER A 77 -33.10 -3.11 26.89
N ARG A 78 -33.68 -2.22 27.70
CA ARG A 78 -34.45 -2.55 28.91
C ARG A 78 -35.64 -3.43 28.52
N PRO A 79 -36.11 -4.31 29.40
CA PRO A 79 -37.07 -3.88 30.42
C PRO A 79 -36.52 -3.92 31.85
#